data_AF-A0A131X8U1-F1
#
_entry.id   AF-A0A131X8U1-F1
#
_cell.length_a   1.000
_cell.length_b   1.000
_cell.length_c   1.000
_cell.angle_alpha   90.00
_cell.angle_beta   90.00
_cell.angle_gamma   90.00
#
_symmetry.space_group_name_H-M   'P 1'
#
loop_
_entity.id
_entity.type
_entity.pdbx_description
1 polymer ?
#
loop_
_entity_poly.entity_id
_entity_poly.type
_entity_poly.pdbx_seq_one_letter_code
_entity_poly.pdbx_strand_id
1 'polypeptide(L)'
;DYGHEGCPFFVAHNETGFETVVSCSHDCFGANETVPDGTRCYAIGDDVLHRMTPHLPYKCPLGVCTNGNCVPNGKHETCHRRNMEDQSK
;
A
#
# COMPACT_ATOMS: atom_id res chain seq x y z
N ASP A 1 -13.60 19.37 -16.46
CA ASP A 1 -12.71 19.75 -15.38
C ASP A 1 -12.05 18.48 -14.90
N TYR A 2 -10.78 18.27 -15.22
CA TYR A 2 -10.08 16.99 -15.00
C TYR A 2 -9.32 17.07 -13.68
N GLY A 3 -10.00 16.83 -12.56
CA GLY A 3 -9.39 16.64 -11.25
C GLY A 3 -9.63 15.20 -10.81
N HIS A 4 -8.59 14.37 -10.85
CA HIS A 4 -8.60 13.14 -10.05
C HIS A 4 -8.54 13.61 -8.60
N GLU A 5 -9.66 13.58 -7.88
CA GLU A 5 -9.75 14.04 -6.50
C GLU A 5 -9.05 13.01 -5.59
N GLY A 6 -7.73 13.13 -5.44
CA GLY A 6 -6.96 12.52 -4.36
C GLY A 6 -5.51 12.19 -4.68
N CYS A 7 -4.75 11.83 -3.64
CA CYS A 7 -3.35 11.41 -3.78
C CYS A 7 -3.27 9.89 -3.95
N PRO A 8 -2.30 9.39 -4.72
CA PRO A 8 -2.11 7.96 -4.86
C PRO A 8 -1.61 7.34 -3.55
N PHE A 9 -2.26 6.25 -3.13
CA PHE A 9 -1.76 5.41 -2.04
C PHE A 9 -0.51 4.66 -2.48
N PHE A 10 0.44 4.52 -1.57
CA PHE A 10 1.60 3.66 -1.79
C PHE A 10 1.20 2.18 -1.79
N VAL A 11 1.74 1.44 -2.76
CA VAL A 11 1.45 0.01 -2.96
C VAL A 11 2.73 -0.83 -3.02
N ALA A 12 2.60 -2.08 -2.59
CA ALA A 12 3.55 -3.14 -2.91
C ALA A 12 2.86 -4.20 -3.78
N HIS A 13 3.68 -4.99 -4.48
CA HIS A 13 3.21 -5.98 -5.44
C HIS A 13 3.48 -7.38 -4.93
N ASN A 14 2.51 -8.29 -5.07
CA ASN A 14 2.76 -9.71 -4.84
C ASN A 14 3.46 -10.36 -6.05
N GLU A 15 3.74 -11.66 -5.99
CA GLU A 15 4.41 -12.41 -7.08
C GLU A 15 3.65 -12.39 -8.41
N THR A 16 2.33 -12.19 -8.40
CA THR A 16 1.50 -12.09 -9.61
C THR A 16 1.39 -10.66 -10.14
N GLY A 17 2.04 -9.68 -9.48
CA GLY A 17 1.93 -8.26 -9.81
C GLY A 17 0.66 -7.58 -9.30
N PHE A 18 -0.09 -8.22 -8.39
CA PHE A 18 -1.26 -7.62 -7.77
C PHE A 18 -0.82 -6.55 -6.77
N GLU A 19 -1.39 -5.36 -6.92
CA GLU A 19 -1.08 -4.20 -6.09
C GLU A 19 -1.86 -4.25 -4.78
N THR A 20 -1.22 -3.92 -3.68
CA THR A 20 -1.87 -3.86 -2.36
C THR A 20 -1.30 -2.69 -1.59
N VAL A 21 -2.20 -1.87 -1.02
CA VAL A 21 -1.83 -0.67 -0.26
C VAL A 21 -1.04 -1.05 0.99
N VAL A 22 -0.07 -0.23 1.36
CA VAL A 22 0.75 -0.44 2.57
C VAL A 22 0.27 0.37 3.78
N SER A 23 -0.64 1.31 3.54
CA SER A 23 -1.29 2.18 4.52
C SER A 23 -2.76 2.35 4.15
N CYS A 24 -3.63 2.46 5.15
CA CYS A 24 -5.07 2.62 4.95
C CYS A 24 -5.53 4.08 5.07
N SER A 25 -4.64 4.98 5.46
CA SER A 25 -4.86 6.42 5.47
C SER A 25 -3.56 7.17 5.19
N HIS A 26 -3.64 8.35 4.57
CA HIS A 26 -2.51 9.28 4.46
C HIS A 26 -3.02 10.73 4.41
N ASP A 27 -2.12 11.66 4.70
CA ASP A 27 -2.34 13.07 4.39
C ASP A 27 -2.17 13.32 2.89
N CYS A 28 -3.13 14.02 2.29
CA CYS A 28 -3.09 14.50 0.92
C CYS A 28 -3.44 15.99 0.94
N PHE A 29 -2.41 16.84 0.85
CA PHE A 29 -2.56 18.30 0.83
C PHE A 29 -3.38 18.86 2.01
N GLY A 30 -3.22 18.28 3.21
CA GLY A 30 -3.95 18.69 4.42
C GLY A 30 -5.35 18.06 4.57
N ALA A 31 -5.77 17.21 3.64
CA ALA A 31 -6.93 16.34 3.79
C ALA A 31 -6.46 14.91 4.13
N ASN A 32 -7.08 14.28 5.12
CA ASN A 32 -6.83 12.86 5.40
C ASN A 32 -7.69 12.01 4.47
N GLU A 33 -7.05 11.26 3.59
CA GLU A 33 -7.71 10.29 2.72
C GLU A 33 -7.59 8.91 3.33
N THR A 34 -8.69 8.15 3.29
CA THR A 34 -8.79 6.84 3.90
C THR A 34 -9.37 5.85 2.90
N VAL A 35 -8.75 4.69 2.75
CA VAL A 35 -9.31 3.62 1.91
C VAL A 35 -10.52 2.98 2.60
N PRO A 36 -11.47 2.41 1.83
CA PRO A 36 -12.65 1.76 2.39
C PRO A 36 -12.31 0.65 3.38
N ASP A 37 -13.11 0.52 4.44
CA ASP A 37 -13.03 -0.60 5.37
C ASP A 37 -13.17 -1.94 4.65
N GLY A 38 -12.39 -2.94 5.09
CA GLY A 38 -12.31 -4.26 4.46
C GLY A 38 -11.33 -4.36 3.29
N THR A 39 -10.74 -3.24 2.85
CA THR A 39 -9.70 -3.23 1.83
C THR A 39 -8.49 -4.05 2.30
N ARG A 40 -7.94 -4.90 1.42
CA ARG A 40 -6.71 -5.65 1.70
C ARG A 40 -5.53 -4.70 1.78
N CYS A 41 -4.67 -4.88 2.77
CA CYS A 41 -3.46 -4.08 2.96
C CYS A 41 -2.27 -4.94 3.43
N TYR A 42 -1.06 -4.45 3.20
CA TYR A 42 0.14 -4.93 3.88
C TYR A 42 0.41 -4.07 5.11
N ALA A 43 0.45 -4.68 6.29
CA ALA A 43 0.66 -3.98 7.57
C ALA A 43 2.15 -3.62 7.78
N ILE A 44 2.74 -2.90 6.83
CA ILE A 44 4.14 -2.45 6.85
C ILE A 44 4.29 -0.93 6.93
N GLY A 45 3.33 -0.17 6.39
CA GLY A 45 3.38 1.29 6.35
C GLY A 45 4.31 1.86 5.27
N ASP A 46 4.12 3.15 4.97
CA ASP A 46 4.82 3.86 3.90
C ASP A 46 6.33 3.92 4.15
N ASP A 47 6.75 4.16 5.39
CA ASP A 47 8.17 4.21 5.78
C ASP A 47 8.92 2.92 5.46
N VAL A 48 8.30 1.77 5.73
CA VAL A 48 8.93 0.47 5.48
C VAL A 48 8.99 0.22 3.98
N LEU A 49 7.93 0.54 3.24
CA LEU A 49 7.95 0.43 1.79
C LEU A 49 9.09 1.24 1.19
N HIS A 50 9.29 2.50 1.60
CA HIS A 50 10.39 3.34 1.12
C HIS A 50 11.79 2.74 1.38
N ARG A 51 11.93 1.97 2.48
CA ARG A 51 13.18 1.29 2.85
C ARG A 51 13.37 -0.05 2.14
N MET A 52 12.32 -0.63 1.56
CA MET A 52 12.45 -1.87 0.80
C MET A 52 13.31 -1.64 -0.45
N THR A 53 14.26 -2.54 -0.66
CA THR A 53 15.02 -2.59 -1.91
C THR A 53 14.07 -3.01 -3.02
N PRO A 54 14.00 -2.27 -4.14
CA PRO A 54 13.10 -2.62 -5.24
C PRO A 54 13.35 -4.03 -5.77
N HIS A 55 12.26 -4.69 -6.17
CA HIS A 55 12.23 -6.05 -6.75
C HIS A 55 12.72 -7.18 -5.85
N LEU A 56 13.22 -6.90 -4.64
CA LEU A 56 13.53 -7.96 -3.69
C LEU A 56 12.25 -8.46 -3.01
N PRO A 57 12.11 -9.79 -2.84
CA PRO A 57 10.97 -10.37 -2.14
C PRO A 57 11.13 -10.19 -0.62
N TYR A 58 10.05 -9.73 0.02
CA TYR A 58 9.92 -9.62 1.47
C TYR A 58 8.67 -10.37 1.95
N LYS A 59 8.69 -10.82 3.19
CA LYS A 59 7.52 -11.42 3.84
C LYS A 59 6.67 -10.32 4.47
N CYS A 60 5.57 -9.96 3.81
CA CYS A 60 4.74 -8.84 4.19
C CYS A 60 3.51 -9.32 4.98
N PRO A 61 3.26 -8.83 6.21
CA PRO A 61 2.07 -9.17 6.98
C PRO A 61 0.81 -8.67 6.26
N LEU A 62 -0.16 -9.56 6.09
CA LEU A 62 -1.44 -9.22 5.49
C LEU A 62 -2.41 -8.73 6.55
N GLY A 63 -3.23 -7.77 6.15
CA GLY A 63 -4.29 -7.21 6.97
C GLY A 63 -5.50 -6.76 6.17
N VAL A 64 -6.42 -6.14 6.89
CA VAL A 64 -7.59 -5.46 6.33
C VAL A 64 -7.68 -4.06 6.93
N CYS A 65 -8.10 -3.10 6.13
CA CYS A 65 -8.32 -1.75 6.58
C CYS A 65 -9.54 -1.68 7.50
N THR A 66 -9.38 -1.01 8.64
CA THR A 66 -10.44 -0.74 9.60
C THR A 66 -10.20 0.63 10.21
N ASN A 67 -11.10 1.59 9.94
CA ASN A 67 -11.05 2.96 10.41
C ASN A 67 -9.68 3.61 10.15
N GLY A 68 -9.21 3.56 8.90
CA GLY A 68 -7.94 4.14 8.47
C GLY A 68 -6.67 3.39 8.89
N ASN A 69 -6.80 2.24 9.57
CA ASN A 69 -5.68 1.44 10.06
C ASN A 69 -5.62 0.06 9.39
N CYS A 70 -4.43 -0.41 9.02
CA CYS A 70 -4.24 -1.76 8.51
C CYS A 70 -4.14 -2.75 9.68
N VAL A 71 -5.19 -3.53 9.91
CA VAL A 71 -5.25 -4.51 11.01
C VAL A 71 -4.73 -5.86 10.51
N PRO A 72 -3.58 -6.36 11.00
CA PRO A 72 -3.01 -7.62 10.55
C PRO A 72 -3.90 -8.81 10.93
N ASN A 73 -4.01 -9.80 10.04
CA ASN A 73 -4.85 -10.99 10.22
C ASN A 73 -4.04 -12.27 10.53
N GLY A 74 -2.75 -12.14 10.82
CA GLY A 74 -1.83 -13.25 11.11
C GLY A 74 -1.26 -13.96 9.88
N LYS A 75 -1.75 -13.65 8.67
CA LYS A 75 -1.20 -14.19 7.41
C LYS A 75 -0.08 -13.31 6.89
N HIS A 76 0.73 -13.88 6.00
CA HIS A 76 1.78 -13.18 5.29
C HIS A 76 1.77 -13.58 3.83
N GLU A 77 2.29 -12.70 2.98
CA GLU A 77 2.49 -12.96 1.55
C GLU A 77 3.84 -12.40 1.13
N THR A 78 4.44 -13.00 0.10
CA THR A 78 5.61 -12.42 -0.54
C THR A 78 5.20 -11.15 -1.27
N CYS A 79 5.80 -10.02 -0.88
CA CYS A 79 5.60 -8.75 -1.57
C CYS A 79 6.93 -8.07 -1.91
N HIS A 80 6.93 -7.20 -2.91
CA HIS A 80 8.09 -6.42 -3.33
C HIS A 80 7.68 -5.00 -3.71
N ARG A 81 8.60 -4.06 -3.56
CA ARG A 81 8.44 -2.70 -4.09
C ARG A 81 8.88 -2.67 -5.55
N ARG A 82 8.12 -2.02 -6.43
CA ARG A 82 8.58 -1.70 -7.78
C ARG A 82 9.22 -0.31 -7.85
N ASN A 83 10.03 -0.09 -8.89
CA ASN A 83 10.56 1.24 -9.18
C ASN A 83 9.41 2.21 -9.51
N MET A 84 9.60 3.49 -9.19
CA MET A 84 8.61 4.54 -9.47
C MET A 84 8.35 4.70 -10.99
N GLU A 85 9.34 4.40 -11.82
CA GLU A 85 9.24 4.43 -13.29
C GLU A 85 8.34 3.31 -13.86
N ASP A 86 8.16 2.21 -13.12
CA ASP A 86 7.33 1.06 -13.53
C ASP A 86 5.84 1.27 -13.22
N GLN A 87 5.51 2.29 -12.42
CA GLN A 87 4.14 2.62 -11.98
C GLN A 87 3.40 3.56 -12.95
N SER A 88 4.03 3.97 -14.06
CA SER A 88 3.51 4.94 -15.03
C SER A 88 3.07 4.33 -16.37
N LYS A 89 2.78 3.03 -16.43
CA LYS A 89 2.51 2.33 -17.70
C LYS A 89 1.15 1.64 -17.76
#